data_AF-A0A7Y9NP26-F1
#
_entry.id   AF-A0A7Y9NP26-F1
#
_cell.length_a   1.000
_cell.length_b   1.000
_cell.length_c   1.000
_cell.angle_alpha   90.00
_cell.angle_beta   90.00
_cell.angle_gamma   90.00
#
_symmetry.space_group_name_H-M   'P 1'
#
loop_
_entity.id
_entity.type
_entity.pdbx_description
1 polymer ?
#
loop_
_entity_poly.entity_id
_entity_poly.type
_entity_poly.pdbx_seq_one_letter_code
_entity_poly.pdbx_strand_id
1 'polypeptide(L)'
;MSKKQIIAYIFPKDRIIAPGEISAEKLTRINYAFANLQNGQIVEGFAHDAENFAALNALKHDNPSLTVLVSIGGWTWSGDFSDMALTEQSRKIFIDSAVKFVEKYQLDGLDIDWEYPGMSGDSHRYRPEDKQNYTLLLKELRSRFDHEKKSLHRRLLISIATGASTEFLEHTEMARVQKYVDTVNLMSYDYYVPSWDKTTGHHAPLFTNPADPKKISADRTIHEYESAGVPAKKLVLGVPFYGKSWSQVPDQTHGLFQPGKEAPNTYLPYNSLTSLQADGYIRYWDAQASAPYLYNRDTQTFISYEDPESLKKKCEYVIDHKLAGVMFWEYSGDSANTLLDSINIGLQRHPTTATESK
;
A
#
# COMPACT_ATOMS: atom_id res chain seq x y z
N MET A 1 20.37 -12.76 -6.43
CA MET A 1 19.42 -11.63 -6.39
C MET A 1 18.76 -11.62 -5.01
N SER A 2 18.49 -10.46 -4.40
CA SER A 2 17.77 -10.40 -3.12
C SER A 2 16.33 -10.90 -3.29
N LYS A 3 15.80 -11.64 -2.30
CA LYS A 3 14.39 -12.08 -2.27
C LYS A 3 13.48 -10.85 -2.37
N LYS A 4 12.50 -10.88 -3.29
CA LYS A 4 11.51 -9.81 -3.45
C LYS A 4 10.64 -9.73 -2.19
N GLN A 5 10.23 -8.52 -1.82
CA GLN A 5 9.33 -8.31 -0.69
C GLN A 5 7.90 -8.70 -1.07
N ILE A 6 7.19 -9.33 -0.14
CA ILE A 6 5.74 -9.50 -0.14
C ILE A 6 5.28 -8.91 1.20
N ILE A 7 4.69 -7.72 1.15
CA ILE A 7 4.32 -6.93 2.32
C ILE A 7 2.79 -6.92 2.46
N ALA A 8 2.28 -7.50 3.54
CA ALA A 8 0.86 -7.49 3.86
C ALA A 8 0.52 -6.33 4.80
N TYR A 9 -0.45 -5.49 4.44
CA TYR A 9 -1.16 -4.72 5.46
C TYR A 9 -2.21 -5.62 6.12
N ILE A 10 -2.21 -5.65 7.46
CA ILE A 10 -3.17 -6.41 8.26
C ILE A 10 -3.91 -5.42 9.15
N PHE A 11 -5.23 -5.30 8.93
CA PHE A 11 -6.08 -4.37 9.65
C PHE A 11 -7.25 -5.11 10.32
N PRO A 12 -7.02 -5.75 11.48
CA PRO A 12 -8.04 -6.63 12.06
C PRO A 12 -9.22 -5.85 12.64
N LYS A 13 -9.01 -4.58 13.04
CA LYS A 13 -9.98 -3.63 13.63
C LYS A 13 -10.96 -4.25 14.64
N ASP A 14 -10.76 -3.93 15.92
CA ASP A 14 -11.63 -4.36 17.03
C ASP A 14 -11.83 -5.89 17.15
N ARG A 15 -10.90 -6.69 16.61
CA ARG A 15 -10.88 -8.14 16.79
C ARG A 15 -9.46 -8.67 16.96
N ILE A 16 -9.39 -9.90 17.46
CA ILE A 16 -8.15 -10.68 17.56
C ILE A 16 -7.95 -11.50 16.28
N ILE A 17 -6.73 -11.53 15.75
CA ILE A 17 -6.34 -12.38 14.63
C ILE A 17 -6.46 -13.85 15.05
N ALA A 18 -7.19 -14.66 14.26
CA ALA A 18 -7.39 -16.05 14.58
C ALA A 18 -6.12 -16.89 14.28
N PRO A 19 -5.85 -17.95 15.06
CA PRO A 19 -4.78 -18.90 14.74
C PRO A 19 -4.94 -19.46 13.31
N GLY A 20 -3.85 -19.43 12.53
CA GLY A 20 -3.85 -19.92 11.14
C GLY A 20 -4.50 -18.99 10.11
N GLU A 21 -4.99 -17.80 10.51
CA GLU A 21 -5.58 -16.83 9.58
C GLU A 21 -4.54 -16.27 8.59
N ILE A 22 -3.31 -16.06 9.06
CA ILE A 22 -2.23 -15.45 8.27
C ILE A 22 -1.28 -16.53 7.75
N SER A 23 -1.15 -16.63 6.42
CA SER A 23 -0.20 -17.47 5.70
C SER A 23 1.20 -16.85 5.70
N ALA A 24 1.82 -16.81 6.88
CA ALA A 24 3.10 -16.16 7.14
C ALA A 24 4.25 -16.64 6.24
N GLU A 25 4.22 -17.90 5.79
CA GLU A 25 5.21 -18.50 4.90
C GLU A 25 5.26 -17.85 3.50
N LYS A 26 4.17 -17.18 3.11
CA LYS A 26 4.05 -16.46 1.83
C LYS A 26 4.49 -15.00 1.94
N LEU A 27 4.76 -14.51 3.15
CA LEU A 27 5.07 -13.11 3.43
C LEU A 27 6.55 -12.90 3.76
N THR A 28 7.05 -11.70 3.47
CA THR A 28 8.36 -11.25 3.98
C THR A 28 8.21 -10.21 5.06
N ARG A 29 7.12 -9.44 5.02
CA ARG A 29 6.82 -8.39 5.98
C ARG A 29 5.33 -8.28 6.23
N ILE A 30 4.98 -7.98 7.47
CA ILE A 30 3.65 -7.52 7.87
C ILE A 30 3.77 -6.08 8.32
N ASN A 31 2.86 -5.25 7.83
CA ASN A 31 2.61 -3.89 8.29
C ASN A 31 1.27 -3.91 9.05
N TYR A 32 1.31 -3.91 10.38
CA TYR A 32 0.10 -3.86 11.21
C TYR A 32 -0.53 -2.47 11.10
N ALA A 33 -1.76 -2.41 10.59
CA ALA A 33 -2.52 -1.19 10.44
C ALA A 33 -3.56 -1.12 11.58
N PHE A 34 -3.64 -0.05 12.38
CA PHE A 34 -2.68 1.05 12.53
C PHE A 34 -2.49 1.33 14.02
N ALA A 35 -1.31 1.85 14.38
CA ALA A 35 -1.17 2.66 15.58
C ALA A 35 -1.52 4.13 15.28
N ASN A 36 -1.93 4.86 16.29
CA ASN A 36 -2.34 6.25 16.17
C ASN A 36 -1.35 7.20 16.88
N LEU A 37 -1.52 8.50 16.66
CA LEU A 37 -0.85 9.55 17.40
C LEU A 37 -1.79 10.14 18.45
N GLN A 38 -1.26 10.38 19.65
CA GLN A 38 -1.92 11.17 20.67
C GLN A 38 -0.87 12.05 21.34
N ASN A 39 -1.08 13.38 21.32
CA ASN A 39 -0.13 14.36 21.87
C ASN A 39 1.32 14.17 21.33
N GLY A 40 1.44 13.84 20.04
CA GLY A 40 2.72 13.60 19.37
C GLY A 40 3.41 12.28 19.74
N GLN A 41 2.75 11.37 20.46
CA GLN A 41 3.29 10.05 20.82
C GLN A 41 2.49 8.93 20.14
N ILE A 42 3.15 7.82 19.84
CA ILE A 42 2.47 6.62 19.33
C ILE A 42 1.65 5.96 20.45
N VAL A 43 0.41 5.64 20.13
CA VAL A 43 -0.52 4.87 20.97
C VAL A 43 -1.13 3.71 20.19
N GLU A 44 -1.64 2.70 20.90
CA GLU A 44 -2.51 1.68 20.30
C GLU A 44 -3.72 2.35 19.64
N GLY A 45 -4.13 1.85 18.48
CA GLY A 45 -5.31 2.30 17.76
C GLY A 45 -6.60 1.61 18.22
N PHE A 46 -6.53 0.34 18.61
CA PHE A 46 -7.71 -0.48 18.96
C PHE A 46 -7.50 -1.35 20.20
N ALA A 47 -8.61 -1.86 20.74
CA ALA A 47 -8.65 -2.56 22.03
C ALA A 47 -7.80 -3.84 22.11
N HIS A 48 -7.49 -4.48 20.98
CA HIS A 48 -6.82 -5.78 20.90
C HIS A 48 -5.43 -5.72 20.24
N ASP A 49 -4.85 -4.53 20.13
CA ASP A 49 -3.56 -4.34 19.44
C ASP A 49 -2.43 -5.14 20.11
N ALA A 50 -2.37 -5.16 21.44
CA ALA A 50 -1.35 -5.91 22.18
C ALA A 50 -1.41 -7.41 21.88
N GLU A 51 -2.62 -8.00 21.90
CA GLU A 51 -2.85 -9.41 21.56
C GLU A 51 -2.48 -9.69 20.11
N ASN A 52 -2.84 -8.80 19.19
CA ASN A 52 -2.51 -8.94 17.77
C ASN A 52 -1.01 -8.84 17.51
N PHE A 53 -0.28 -7.93 18.16
CA PHE A 53 1.18 -7.87 18.05
C PHE A 53 1.85 -9.14 18.57
N ALA A 54 1.34 -9.72 19.66
CA ALA A 54 1.82 -11.00 20.17
C ALA A 54 1.56 -12.14 19.17
N ALA A 55 0.35 -12.21 18.61
CA ALA A 55 -0.02 -13.20 17.60
C ALA A 55 0.85 -13.10 16.34
N LEU A 56 1.08 -11.88 15.84
CA LEU A 56 1.90 -11.64 14.66
C LEU A 56 3.38 -11.96 14.87
N ASN A 57 3.93 -11.65 16.05
CA ASN A 57 5.30 -12.05 16.37
C ASN A 57 5.44 -13.58 16.49
N ALA A 58 4.41 -14.29 16.97
CA ALA A 58 4.42 -15.75 17.04
C ALA A 58 4.55 -16.41 15.67
N LEU A 59 4.06 -15.78 14.59
CA LEU A 59 4.22 -16.26 13.20
C LEU A 59 5.69 -16.39 12.77
N LYS A 60 6.63 -15.74 13.46
CA LYS A 60 8.07 -15.91 13.23
C LYS A 60 8.57 -17.32 13.57
N HIS A 61 7.82 -18.10 14.35
CA HIS A 61 8.11 -19.52 14.55
C HIS A 61 8.05 -20.29 13.22
N ASP A 62 7.02 -20.01 12.41
CA ASP A 62 6.78 -20.70 11.14
C ASP A 62 7.56 -20.06 9.99
N ASN A 63 7.82 -18.75 10.07
CA ASN A 63 8.69 -18.01 9.15
C ASN A 63 9.72 -17.15 9.92
N PRO A 64 10.90 -17.70 10.27
CA PRO A 64 11.92 -16.97 11.05
C PRO A 64 12.49 -15.72 10.37
N SER A 65 12.25 -15.54 9.08
CA SER A 65 12.68 -14.35 8.32
C SER A 65 11.61 -13.26 8.23
N LEU A 66 10.40 -13.52 8.73
CA LEU A 66 9.30 -12.56 8.74
C LEU A 66 9.65 -11.35 9.59
N THR A 67 9.36 -10.17 9.04
CA THR A 67 9.44 -8.90 9.78
C THR A 67 8.06 -8.36 10.06
N VAL A 68 7.85 -7.79 11.25
CA VAL A 68 6.57 -7.20 11.66
C VAL A 68 6.82 -5.74 12.02
N LEU A 69 6.24 -4.83 11.25
CA LEU A 69 6.25 -3.39 11.50
C LEU A 69 4.87 -2.96 11.96
N VAL A 70 4.81 -1.88 12.73
CA VAL A 70 3.57 -1.13 12.96
C VAL A 70 3.50 0.05 12.01
N SER A 71 2.36 0.21 11.33
CA SER A 71 2.08 1.38 10.51
C SER A 71 1.39 2.43 11.36
N ILE A 72 1.86 3.67 11.27
CA ILE A 72 1.35 4.79 12.06
C ILE A 72 0.67 5.76 11.10
N GLY A 73 -0.58 6.12 11.42
CA GLY A 73 -1.38 7.02 10.59
C GLY A 73 -2.41 6.27 9.73
N GLY A 74 -2.29 6.44 8.42
CA GLY A 74 -3.28 6.05 7.42
C GLY A 74 -4.32 7.15 7.18
N TRP A 75 -5.24 6.88 6.25
CA TRP A 75 -6.22 7.84 5.73
C TRP A 75 -6.95 8.66 6.79
N THR A 76 -7.41 8.04 7.89
CA THR A 76 -8.22 8.74 8.90
C THR A 76 -7.41 9.30 10.07
N TRP A 77 -6.17 8.84 10.27
CA TRP A 77 -5.36 9.13 11.46
C TRP A 77 -4.09 9.95 11.14
N SER A 78 -4.09 10.60 9.98
CA SER A 78 -3.00 11.49 9.56
C SER A 78 -3.08 12.93 10.09
N GLY A 79 -4.15 13.27 10.83
CA GLY A 79 -4.45 14.64 11.28
C GLY A 79 -3.39 15.31 12.18
N ASP A 80 -2.65 14.53 12.95
CA ASP A 80 -1.68 15.03 13.93
C ASP A 80 -0.24 15.12 13.38
N PHE A 81 0.03 14.62 12.17
CA PHE A 81 1.40 14.54 11.66
C PHE A 81 2.05 15.90 11.43
N SER A 82 1.33 16.87 10.87
CA SER A 82 1.90 18.20 10.59
C SER A 82 2.37 18.90 11.88
N ASP A 83 1.61 18.76 12.98
CA ASP A 83 2.00 19.30 14.28
C ASP A 83 3.15 18.50 14.91
N MET A 84 3.09 17.17 14.83
CA MET A 84 4.15 16.29 15.32
C MET A 84 5.49 16.56 14.62
N ALA A 85 5.48 16.80 13.31
CA ALA A 85 6.69 17.01 12.52
C ALA A 85 7.26 18.45 12.62
N LEU A 86 6.50 19.40 13.17
CA LEU A 86 6.74 20.84 13.04
C LEU A 86 8.07 21.34 13.60
N THR A 87 8.49 20.82 14.75
CA THR A 87 9.68 21.28 15.48
C THR A 87 10.61 20.12 15.80
N GLU A 88 11.89 20.40 16.05
CA GLU A 88 12.82 19.37 16.54
C GLU A 88 12.32 18.71 17.82
N GLN A 89 11.75 19.50 18.75
CA GLN A 89 11.23 18.98 20.01
C GLN A 89 10.01 18.08 19.81
N SER A 90 9.06 18.45 18.95
CA SER A 90 7.87 17.64 18.67
C SER A 90 8.25 16.34 17.94
N ARG A 91 9.18 16.40 16.98
CA ARG A 91 9.74 15.19 16.34
C ARG A 91 10.45 14.30 17.34
N LYS A 92 11.22 14.88 18.26
CA LYS A 92 11.90 14.12 19.32
C LYS A 92 10.92 13.36 20.22
N ILE A 93 9.80 13.98 20.60
CA ILE A 93 8.74 13.32 21.39
C ILE A 93 8.21 12.08 20.66
N PHE A 94 7.90 12.24 19.37
CA PHE A 94 7.45 11.13 18.54
C PHE A 94 8.52 10.02 18.44
N ILE A 95 9.75 10.39 18.07
CA ILE A 95 10.86 9.44 17.90
C ILE A 95 11.17 8.68 19.19
N ASP A 96 11.12 9.35 20.35
CA ASP A 96 11.28 8.70 21.66
C ASP A 96 10.15 7.72 21.95
N SER A 97 8.91 8.06 21.60
CA SER A 97 7.78 7.14 21.74
C SER A 97 7.85 5.97 20.77
N ALA A 98 8.40 6.17 19.56
CA ALA A 98 8.57 5.15 18.54
C ALA A 98 9.48 4.01 18.99
N VAL A 99 10.63 4.35 19.59
CA VAL A 99 11.55 3.35 20.16
C VAL A 99 10.86 2.57 21.28
N LYS A 100 10.19 3.26 22.21
CA LYS A 100 9.46 2.60 23.30
C LYS A 100 8.37 1.66 22.80
N PHE A 101 7.62 2.06 21.77
CA PHE A 101 6.54 1.26 21.20
C PHE A 101 7.09 0.00 20.52
N VAL A 102 8.09 0.16 19.66
CA VAL A 102 8.73 -0.95 18.94
C VAL A 102 9.37 -1.95 19.90
N GLU A 103 9.97 -1.48 21.01
CA GLU A 103 10.50 -2.35 22.06
C GLU A 103 9.39 -3.05 22.85
N LYS A 104 8.37 -2.31 23.30
CA LYS A 104 7.25 -2.84 24.10
C LYS A 104 6.58 -4.03 23.41
N TYR A 105 6.34 -3.94 22.11
CA TYR A 105 5.67 -4.99 21.33
C TYR A 105 6.62 -5.85 20.49
N GLN A 106 7.94 -5.73 20.71
CA GLN A 106 8.97 -6.56 20.05
C GLN A 106 8.90 -6.52 18.50
N LEU A 107 8.51 -5.38 17.94
CA LEU A 107 8.35 -5.18 16.50
C LEU A 107 9.71 -4.96 15.82
N ASP A 108 9.83 -5.21 14.51
CA ASP A 108 11.08 -5.05 13.75
C ASP A 108 11.31 -3.65 13.20
N GLY A 109 10.37 -2.73 13.45
CA GLY A 109 10.44 -1.36 12.98
C GLY A 109 9.06 -0.71 12.92
N LEU A 110 8.97 0.35 12.13
CA LEU A 110 7.71 1.04 11.87
C LEU A 110 7.59 1.48 10.40
N ASP A 111 6.35 1.71 10.01
CA ASP A 111 5.94 2.31 8.74
C ASP A 111 5.27 3.66 9.02
N ILE A 112 5.65 4.72 8.30
CA ILE A 112 4.96 6.02 8.38
C ILE A 112 4.01 6.13 7.20
N ASP A 113 2.72 6.20 7.51
CA ASP A 113 1.66 6.42 6.54
C ASP A 113 1.00 7.77 6.83
N TRP A 114 1.69 8.85 6.45
CA TRP A 114 1.16 10.21 6.57
C TRP A 114 0.45 10.55 5.25
N GLU A 115 -0.87 10.71 5.33
CA GLU A 115 -1.75 11.05 4.23
C GLU A 115 -2.34 12.48 4.36
N TYR A 116 -1.67 13.55 3.86
CA TYR A 116 -0.36 13.59 3.21
C TYR A 116 0.45 14.83 3.65
N PRO A 117 1.80 14.82 3.57
CA PRO A 117 2.60 16.00 3.83
C PRO A 117 2.25 17.15 2.88
N GLY A 118 1.93 18.33 3.39
CA GLY A 118 1.81 19.55 2.61
C GLY A 118 0.62 19.65 1.65
N MET A 119 -0.27 18.65 1.65
CA MET A 119 -1.48 18.62 0.83
C MET A 119 -2.63 17.96 1.59
N SER A 120 -3.85 18.10 1.07
CA SER A 120 -5.03 17.55 1.73
C SER A 120 -5.08 16.02 1.59
N GLY A 121 -5.28 15.33 2.72
CA GLY A 121 -5.82 13.96 2.77
C GLY A 121 -7.31 14.01 3.12
N ASP A 122 -7.70 13.35 4.22
CA ASP A 122 -9.06 13.32 4.78
C ASP A 122 -9.43 14.64 5.49
N SER A 123 -9.28 15.77 4.81
CA SER A 123 -9.46 17.13 5.35
C SER A 123 -8.56 17.44 6.57
N HIS A 124 -7.42 16.76 6.67
CA HIS A 124 -6.45 16.95 7.74
C HIS A 124 -5.69 18.28 7.62
N ARG A 125 -5.14 18.72 8.76
CA ARG A 125 -4.24 19.88 8.81
C ARG A 125 -2.93 19.55 8.09
N TYR A 126 -2.52 20.43 7.20
CA TYR A 126 -1.20 20.40 6.56
C TYR A 126 -0.59 21.80 6.51
N ARG A 127 0.72 21.86 6.26
CA ARG A 127 1.50 23.09 6.13
C ARG A 127 2.52 22.98 4.99
N PRO A 128 2.90 24.09 4.34
CA PRO A 128 3.98 24.06 3.36
C PRO A 128 5.30 23.49 3.91
N GLU A 129 5.60 23.74 5.20
CA GLU A 129 6.79 23.25 5.90
C GLU A 129 6.81 21.72 6.05
N ASP A 130 5.67 21.03 5.89
CA ASP A 130 5.60 19.57 5.96
C ASP A 130 6.58 18.92 4.98
N LYS A 131 6.85 19.56 3.83
CA LYS A 131 7.83 19.08 2.85
C LYS A 131 9.21 18.85 3.46
N GLN A 132 9.73 19.84 4.18
CA GLN A 132 11.05 19.74 4.82
C GLN A 132 10.96 18.98 6.14
N ASN A 133 9.86 19.15 6.89
CA ASN A 133 9.66 18.49 8.17
C ASN A 133 9.53 16.97 8.03
N TYR A 134 8.91 16.47 6.95
CA TYR A 134 8.87 15.06 6.62
C TYR A 134 10.29 14.48 6.39
N THR A 135 11.13 15.21 5.66
CA THR A 135 12.55 14.84 5.47
C THR A 135 13.33 14.82 6.79
N LEU A 136 13.14 15.83 7.64
CA LEU A 136 13.81 15.94 8.93
C LEU A 136 13.37 14.82 9.89
N LEU A 137 12.07 14.54 9.96
CA LEU A 137 11.50 13.45 10.73
C LEU A 137 12.15 12.11 10.38
N LEU A 138 12.17 11.75 9.09
CA LEU A 138 12.72 10.46 8.67
C LEU A 138 14.23 10.40 8.87
N LYS A 139 14.95 11.51 8.67
CA LYS A 139 16.40 11.61 8.96
C LYS A 139 16.69 11.35 10.45
N GLU A 140 15.98 12.05 11.33
CA GLU A 140 16.16 11.96 12.77
C GLU A 140 15.74 10.58 13.29
N LEU A 141 14.63 10.03 12.79
CA LEU A 141 14.18 8.67 13.12
C LEU A 141 15.22 7.62 12.71
N ARG A 142 15.76 7.70 11.49
CA ARG A 142 16.82 6.78 11.04
C ARG A 142 18.06 6.87 11.91
N SER A 143 18.49 8.09 12.23
CA SER A 143 19.64 8.33 13.13
C SER A 143 19.39 7.71 14.50
N ARG A 144 18.18 7.85 15.04
CA ARG A 144 17.81 7.24 16.32
C ARG A 144 17.83 5.71 16.24
N PHE A 145 17.20 5.12 15.23
CA PHE A 145 17.14 3.66 15.09
C PHE A 145 18.53 3.05 14.86
N ASP A 146 19.44 3.77 14.19
CA ASP A 146 20.83 3.32 14.01
C ASP A 146 21.62 3.38 15.32
N HIS A 147 21.32 4.33 16.21
CA HIS A 147 21.86 4.39 17.56
C HIS A 147 21.41 3.19 18.41
N GLU A 148 20.12 2.85 18.36
CA GLU A 148 19.55 1.71 19.11
C GLU A 148 20.00 0.34 18.60
N LYS A 149 20.64 0.27 17.43
CA LYS A 149 21.11 -1.01 16.86
C LYS A 149 22.02 -1.79 17.81
N LYS A 150 22.86 -1.09 18.57
CA LYS A 150 23.81 -1.72 19.49
C LYS A 150 23.13 -2.26 20.75
N SER A 151 22.22 -1.48 21.36
CA SER A 151 21.47 -1.86 22.56
C SER A 151 20.49 -3.00 22.27
N LEU A 152 19.81 -2.95 21.13
CA LEU A 152 18.79 -3.93 20.74
C LEU A 152 19.36 -5.18 20.06
N HIS A 153 20.66 -5.21 19.77
CA HIS A 153 21.33 -6.28 19.01
C HIS A 153 20.67 -6.60 17.66
N ARG A 154 19.92 -5.64 17.08
CA ARG A 154 19.22 -5.78 15.80
C ARG A 154 19.03 -4.41 15.15
N ARG A 155 18.89 -4.38 13.83
CA ARG A 155 18.57 -3.15 13.09
C ARG A 155 17.06 -3.01 12.98
N LEU A 156 16.53 -1.85 13.35
CA LEU A 156 15.13 -1.50 13.15
C LEU A 156 14.87 -0.98 11.73
N LEU A 157 13.79 -1.44 11.12
CA LEU A 157 13.34 -1.06 9.78
C LEU A 157 12.50 0.22 9.82
N ILE A 158 12.59 1.02 8.76
CA ILE A 158 11.70 2.17 8.52
C ILE A 158 11.15 2.02 7.12
N SER A 159 9.83 1.97 6.96
CA SER A 159 9.20 2.15 5.65
C SER A 159 8.25 3.33 5.66
N ILE A 160 7.79 3.71 4.47
CA ILE A 160 6.77 4.72 4.28
C ILE A 160 5.76 4.21 3.28
N ALA A 161 4.47 4.49 3.52
CA ALA A 161 3.46 4.47 2.48
C ALA A 161 3.37 5.88 1.87
N THR A 162 3.20 5.96 0.55
CA THR A 162 3.16 7.25 -0.15
C THR A 162 2.07 7.28 -1.20
N GLY A 163 1.48 8.47 -1.40
CA GLY A 163 0.56 8.72 -2.51
C GLY A 163 1.22 8.47 -3.87
N ALA A 164 0.45 8.03 -4.86
CA ALA A 164 0.95 7.68 -6.19
C ALA A 164 0.85 8.82 -7.22
N SER A 165 0.70 10.08 -6.77
CA SER A 165 0.48 11.25 -7.61
C SER A 165 1.74 12.12 -7.78
N THR A 166 1.79 12.85 -8.89
CA THR A 166 2.81 13.89 -9.11
C THR A 166 2.77 14.96 -8.01
N GLU A 167 1.57 15.33 -7.54
CA GLU A 167 1.36 16.30 -6.46
C GLU A 167 2.06 15.87 -5.15
N PHE A 168 1.99 14.58 -4.78
CA PHE A 168 2.73 14.07 -3.61
C PHE A 168 4.24 14.31 -3.74
N LEU A 169 4.80 14.13 -4.93
CA LEU A 169 6.22 14.38 -5.20
C LEU A 169 6.56 15.88 -5.15
N GLU A 170 5.64 16.76 -5.53
CA GLU A 170 5.81 18.22 -5.40
C GLU A 170 5.87 18.66 -3.93
N HIS A 171 5.17 17.96 -3.04
CA HIS A 171 5.14 18.23 -1.60
C HIS A 171 6.16 17.44 -0.77
N THR A 172 7.02 16.63 -1.38
CA THR A 172 8.04 15.84 -0.67
C THR A 172 9.45 16.00 -1.28
N GLU A 173 10.49 15.57 -0.56
CA GLU A 173 11.87 15.59 -1.06
C GLU A 173 12.41 14.16 -1.25
N MET A 174 11.78 13.39 -2.14
CA MET A 174 12.00 11.95 -2.24
C MET A 174 13.47 11.52 -2.46
N ALA A 175 14.26 12.29 -3.20
CA ALA A 175 15.70 12.06 -3.35
C ALA A 175 16.47 12.09 -2.00
N ARG A 176 16.00 12.86 -1.02
CA ARG A 176 16.55 12.94 0.34
C ARG A 176 15.88 11.91 1.24
N VAL A 177 14.55 11.86 1.25
CA VAL A 177 13.74 10.95 2.07
C VAL A 177 14.14 9.49 1.88
N GLN A 178 14.31 9.05 0.63
CA GLN A 178 14.59 7.64 0.35
C GLN A 178 15.85 7.14 1.06
N LYS A 179 16.82 8.01 1.37
CA LYS A 179 18.07 7.63 2.04
C LYS A 179 17.84 7.10 3.47
N TYR A 180 16.74 7.49 4.09
CA TYR A 180 16.43 7.19 5.49
C TYR A 180 15.45 6.03 5.69
N VAL A 181 14.91 5.48 4.60
CA VAL A 181 13.92 4.40 4.64
C VAL A 181 14.45 3.15 3.92
N ASP A 182 13.97 1.99 4.35
CA ASP A 182 14.26 0.69 3.76
C ASP A 182 13.43 0.44 2.50
N THR A 183 12.13 0.74 2.55
CA THR A 183 11.21 0.63 1.42
C THR A 183 10.28 1.84 1.34
N VAL A 184 9.89 2.17 0.10
CA VAL A 184 8.85 3.13 -0.24
C VAL A 184 7.69 2.33 -0.83
N ASN A 185 6.61 2.19 -0.07
CA ASN A 185 5.43 1.41 -0.43
C ASN A 185 4.47 2.34 -1.19
N LEU A 186 4.47 2.24 -2.51
CA LEU A 186 3.64 3.10 -3.35
C LEU A 186 2.19 2.63 -3.30
N MET A 187 1.27 3.50 -2.91
CA MET A 187 -0.17 3.23 -3.00
C MET A 187 -0.64 3.38 -4.45
N SER A 188 -0.13 2.51 -5.35
CA SER A 188 -0.46 2.47 -6.78
C SER A 188 -1.84 1.85 -7.04
N TYR A 189 -2.81 2.38 -6.32
CA TYR A 189 -4.23 2.12 -6.37
C TYR A 189 -5.01 3.39 -5.97
N ASP A 190 -6.33 3.34 -6.04
CA ASP A 190 -7.21 4.50 -5.82
C ASP A 190 -6.91 5.69 -6.75
N TYR A 191 -6.38 5.38 -7.94
CA TYR A 191 -6.24 6.29 -9.07
C TYR A 191 -7.58 6.86 -9.57
N TYR A 192 -8.64 6.08 -9.40
CA TYR A 192 -10.03 6.45 -9.64
C TYR A 192 -10.85 6.10 -8.40
N VAL A 193 -11.57 7.09 -7.85
CA VAL A 193 -12.37 6.92 -6.63
C VAL A 193 -13.78 7.47 -6.87
N PRO A 194 -14.86 6.66 -6.70
CA PRO A 194 -16.21 7.07 -7.05
C PRO A 194 -16.75 8.31 -6.32
N SER A 195 -16.26 8.62 -5.12
CA SER A 195 -16.64 9.80 -4.35
C SER A 195 -16.11 11.11 -4.95
N TRP A 196 -15.05 11.06 -5.77
CA TRP A 196 -14.42 12.22 -6.40
C TRP A 196 -14.56 12.21 -7.93
N ASP A 197 -14.55 11.02 -8.52
CA ASP A 197 -14.54 10.81 -9.97
C ASP A 197 -15.92 10.47 -10.52
N LYS A 198 -16.48 11.42 -11.27
CA LYS A 198 -17.74 11.25 -12.01
C LYS A 198 -17.58 10.45 -13.31
N THR A 199 -16.38 9.92 -13.56
CA THR A 199 -16.05 9.08 -14.71
C THR A 199 -15.43 7.80 -14.19
N THR A 200 -15.90 6.66 -14.67
CA THR A 200 -15.31 5.36 -14.37
C THR A 200 -13.88 5.29 -14.90
N GLY A 201 -13.02 4.54 -14.24
CA GLY A 201 -11.69 4.23 -14.75
C GLY A 201 -11.08 3.11 -13.93
N HIS A 202 -9.88 2.71 -14.32
CA HIS A 202 -9.15 1.71 -13.54
C HIS A 202 -8.62 2.35 -12.27
N HIS A 203 -8.96 1.82 -11.11
CA HIS A 203 -8.41 2.34 -9.85
C HIS A 203 -7.00 1.81 -9.55
N ALA A 204 -6.55 0.75 -10.24
CA ALA A 204 -5.20 0.18 -10.08
C ALA A 204 -4.52 -0.27 -11.40
N PRO A 205 -4.54 0.52 -12.49
CA PRO A 205 -3.96 0.10 -13.77
C PRO A 205 -2.44 -0.04 -13.69
N LEU A 206 -1.89 -1.09 -14.31
CA LEU A 206 -0.44 -1.25 -14.40
C LEU A 206 0.15 -0.27 -15.42
N PHE A 207 -0.44 -0.17 -16.61
CA PHE A 207 0.01 0.71 -17.68
C PHE A 207 -1.04 1.77 -18.04
N THR A 208 -0.59 2.85 -18.68
CA THR A 208 -1.49 3.94 -19.07
C THR A 208 -2.27 3.55 -20.33
N ASN A 209 -3.61 3.46 -20.23
CA ASN A 209 -4.43 3.35 -21.43
C ASN A 209 -4.45 4.71 -22.17
N PRO A 210 -4.14 4.76 -23.49
CA PRO A 210 -4.21 6.01 -24.25
C PRO A 210 -5.60 6.67 -24.29
N ALA A 211 -6.68 5.94 -24.00
CA ALA A 211 -8.03 6.47 -23.86
C ALA A 211 -8.34 7.02 -22.46
N ASP A 212 -7.53 6.70 -21.44
CA ASP A 212 -7.71 7.19 -20.07
C ASP A 212 -7.60 8.73 -20.03
N PRO A 213 -8.65 9.46 -19.63
CA PRO A 213 -8.60 10.92 -19.52
C PRO A 213 -7.54 11.43 -18.53
N LYS A 214 -7.28 10.70 -17.43
CA LYS A 214 -6.29 11.09 -16.41
C LYS A 214 -4.85 10.75 -16.82
N LYS A 215 -4.67 9.80 -17.75
CA LYS A 215 -3.35 9.32 -18.23
C LYS A 215 -2.48 8.81 -17.08
N ILE A 216 -3.06 8.02 -16.17
CA ILE A 216 -2.42 7.56 -14.93
C ILE A 216 -2.21 6.04 -14.95
N SER A 217 -1.15 5.59 -14.27
CA SER A 217 -0.85 4.19 -14.08
C SER A 217 0.23 3.98 -13.03
N ALA A 218 0.34 2.75 -12.54
CA ALA A 218 1.45 2.34 -11.68
C ALA A 218 2.80 2.52 -12.37
N ASP A 219 2.90 2.18 -13.66
CA ASP A 219 4.11 2.36 -14.45
C ASP A 219 4.56 3.83 -14.49
N ARG A 220 3.61 4.75 -14.73
CA ARG A 220 3.88 6.18 -14.69
C ARG A 220 4.37 6.62 -13.30
N THR A 221 3.69 6.20 -12.23
CA THR A 221 4.09 6.54 -10.86
C THR A 221 5.50 6.03 -10.54
N ILE A 222 5.85 4.81 -10.95
CA ILE A 222 7.20 4.25 -10.76
C ILE A 222 8.25 5.13 -11.43
N HIS A 223 8.06 5.48 -12.70
CA HIS A 223 8.98 6.35 -13.44
C HIS A 223 9.11 7.75 -12.81
N GLU A 224 8.01 8.32 -12.31
CA GLU A 224 8.03 9.61 -11.62
C GLU A 224 8.84 9.55 -10.32
N TYR A 225 8.70 8.47 -9.54
CA TYR A 225 9.48 8.27 -8.31
C TYR A 225 10.97 8.01 -8.57
N GLU A 226 11.30 7.25 -9.62
CA GLU A 226 12.69 7.06 -10.05
C GLU A 226 13.31 8.39 -10.49
N SER A 227 12.55 9.19 -11.25
CA SER A 227 12.96 10.54 -11.67
C SER A 227 13.13 11.49 -10.47
N ALA A 228 12.31 11.32 -9.42
CA ALA A 228 12.44 12.02 -8.15
C ALA A 228 13.60 11.49 -7.26
N GLY A 229 14.38 10.52 -7.74
CA GLY A 229 15.62 10.04 -7.12
C GLY A 229 15.46 8.83 -6.20
N VAL A 230 14.33 8.13 -6.24
CA VAL A 230 14.12 6.88 -5.49
C VAL A 230 14.64 5.69 -6.30
N PRO A 231 15.62 4.91 -5.79
CA PRO A 231 16.11 3.75 -6.53
C PRO A 231 15.02 2.67 -6.66
N ALA A 232 14.88 2.05 -7.85
CA ALA A 232 14.00 0.89 -8.11
C ALA A 232 13.97 -0.14 -6.97
N LYS A 233 15.15 -0.54 -6.49
CA LYS A 233 15.33 -1.53 -5.42
C LYS A 233 14.75 -1.14 -4.05
N LYS A 234 14.22 0.08 -3.89
CA LYS A 234 13.48 0.54 -2.71
C LYS A 234 11.97 0.71 -2.96
N LEU A 235 11.54 0.76 -4.21
CA LEU A 235 10.15 0.92 -4.59
C LEU A 235 9.42 -0.41 -4.46
N VAL A 236 8.32 -0.42 -3.71
CA VAL A 236 7.42 -1.57 -3.56
C VAL A 236 6.10 -1.19 -4.24
N LEU A 237 5.66 -2.02 -5.18
CA LEU A 237 4.43 -1.80 -5.94
C LEU A 237 3.21 -2.17 -5.10
N GLY A 238 2.30 -1.23 -4.84
CA GLY A 238 1.06 -1.47 -4.10
C GLY A 238 -0.05 -2.04 -4.98
N VAL A 239 -0.78 -3.02 -4.46
CA VAL A 239 -1.97 -3.60 -5.11
C VAL A 239 -3.17 -3.67 -4.16
N PRO A 240 -4.38 -3.38 -4.62
CA PRO A 240 -5.57 -3.44 -3.77
C PRO A 240 -6.19 -4.84 -3.80
N PHE A 241 -6.53 -5.37 -2.63
CA PHE A 241 -7.36 -6.58 -2.46
C PHE A 241 -8.85 -6.20 -2.35
N TYR A 242 -9.23 -5.18 -3.11
CA TYR A 242 -10.58 -4.66 -3.20
C TYR A 242 -10.79 -4.03 -4.57
N GLY A 243 -12.05 -3.84 -4.95
CA GLY A 243 -12.46 -3.05 -6.11
C GLY A 243 -13.20 -1.77 -5.73
N LYS A 244 -13.35 -0.90 -6.72
CA LYS A 244 -14.15 0.33 -6.67
C LYS A 244 -15.29 0.26 -7.66
N SER A 245 -16.50 0.67 -7.24
CA SER A 245 -17.69 0.56 -8.10
C SER A 245 -18.42 1.87 -8.34
N TRP A 246 -18.93 2.01 -9.57
CA TRP A 246 -19.79 3.09 -10.04
C TRP A 246 -21.13 2.53 -10.49
N SER A 247 -22.19 3.30 -10.28
CA SER A 247 -23.55 3.01 -10.75
C SER A 247 -24.00 4.02 -11.81
N GLN A 248 -25.12 3.72 -12.48
CA GLN A 248 -25.67 4.56 -13.56
C GLN A 248 -24.67 4.76 -14.70
N VAL A 249 -23.90 3.72 -15.00
CA VAL A 249 -22.85 3.72 -16.01
C VAL A 249 -23.43 3.21 -17.34
N PRO A 250 -23.44 4.03 -18.41
CA PRO A 250 -23.92 3.61 -19.72
C PRO A 250 -23.17 2.40 -20.28
N ASP A 251 -23.88 1.54 -21.02
CA ASP A 251 -23.29 0.40 -21.73
C ASP A 251 -22.61 0.86 -23.03
N GLN A 252 -21.56 1.67 -22.87
CA GLN A 252 -20.66 2.10 -23.92
C GLN A 252 -19.26 1.68 -23.52
N THR A 253 -18.56 0.94 -24.39
CA THR A 253 -17.27 0.33 -24.06
C THR A 253 -17.34 -0.49 -22.76
N HIS A 254 -18.49 -1.11 -22.50
CA HIS A 254 -18.77 -1.88 -21.28
C HIS A 254 -18.51 -1.07 -20.00
N GLY A 255 -18.86 0.22 -20.03
CA GLY A 255 -18.75 1.12 -18.89
C GLY A 255 -17.34 1.65 -18.62
N LEU A 256 -16.33 1.31 -19.43
CA LEU A 256 -14.97 1.85 -19.25
C LEU A 256 -14.87 3.29 -19.78
N PHE A 257 -14.30 4.18 -18.95
CA PHE A 257 -14.18 5.63 -19.21
C PHE A 257 -15.51 6.33 -19.55
N GLN A 258 -16.60 5.87 -18.95
CA GLN A 258 -17.93 6.46 -19.09
C GLN A 258 -18.31 7.32 -17.87
N PRO A 259 -19.26 8.27 -18.01
CA PRO A 259 -19.85 8.94 -16.86
C PRO A 259 -20.49 7.92 -15.91
N GLY A 260 -20.35 8.16 -14.61
CA GLY A 260 -20.93 7.31 -13.57
C GLY A 260 -21.13 8.08 -12.27
N LYS A 261 -21.83 7.47 -11.33
CA LYS A 261 -22.02 7.98 -9.98
C LYS A 261 -21.47 7.00 -8.96
N GLU A 262 -21.18 7.52 -7.78
CA GLU A 262 -20.92 6.70 -6.60
C GLU A 262 -22.02 5.63 -6.45
N ALA A 263 -21.61 4.35 -6.44
CA ALA A 263 -22.53 3.26 -6.13
C ALA A 263 -22.80 3.21 -4.62
N PRO A 264 -23.92 2.62 -4.16
CA PRO A 264 -24.20 2.48 -2.72
C PRO A 264 -23.08 1.79 -1.93
N ASN A 265 -22.41 0.80 -2.53
CA ASN A 265 -21.26 0.10 -1.94
C ASN A 265 -20.02 0.31 -2.81
N THR A 266 -19.24 1.35 -2.55
CA THR A 266 -18.09 1.70 -3.39
C THR A 266 -16.86 0.84 -3.17
N TYR A 267 -16.66 0.33 -1.96
CA TYR A 267 -15.52 -0.52 -1.60
C TYR A 267 -15.96 -1.98 -1.57
N LEU A 268 -15.34 -2.81 -2.40
CA LEU A 268 -15.70 -4.22 -2.55
C LEU A 268 -14.47 -5.09 -2.28
N PRO A 269 -14.32 -5.70 -1.09
CA PRO A 269 -13.26 -6.68 -0.84
C PRO A 269 -13.23 -7.75 -1.93
N TYR A 270 -12.05 -8.23 -2.35
CA TYR A 270 -11.95 -9.21 -3.43
C TYR A 270 -12.84 -10.44 -3.20
N ASN A 271 -12.97 -10.89 -1.95
CA ASN A 271 -13.89 -11.96 -1.54
C ASN A 271 -15.31 -11.79 -2.12
N SER A 272 -15.88 -10.58 -2.09
CA SER A 272 -17.24 -10.32 -2.57
C SER A 272 -17.34 -10.26 -4.10
N LEU A 273 -16.22 -10.03 -4.80
CA LEU A 273 -16.16 -9.96 -6.25
C LEU A 273 -16.20 -11.34 -6.92
N THR A 274 -15.70 -12.36 -6.23
CA THR A 274 -15.55 -13.72 -6.79
C THR A 274 -16.86 -14.39 -7.21
N SER A 275 -17.99 -14.01 -6.61
CA SER A 275 -19.31 -14.55 -6.94
C SER A 275 -20.09 -13.73 -7.97
N LEU A 276 -19.68 -12.49 -8.25
CA LEU A 276 -20.50 -11.55 -9.02
C LEU A 276 -20.77 -11.99 -10.46
N GLN A 277 -19.95 -12.87 -11.03
CA GLN A 277 -20.23 -13.42 -12.37
C GLN A 277 -21.54 -14.24 -12.40
N ALA A 278 -21.94 -14.84 -11.28
CA ALA A 278 -23.23 -15.52 -11.16
C ALA A 278 -24.41 -14.52 -11.12
N ASP A 279 -24.14 -13.27 -10.75
CA ASP A 279 -25.13 -12.18 -10.63
C ASP A 279 -25.21 -11.31 -11.89
N GLY A 280 -24.77 -11.84 -13.04
CA GLY A 280 -24.86 -11.16 -14.35
C GLY A 280 -23.74 -10.15 -14.63
N TYR A 281 -22.72 -10.06 -13.77
CA TYR A 281 -21.51 -9.30 -14.11
C TYR A 281 -20.65 -10.06 -15.12
N ILE A 282 -20.20 -9.35 -16.16
CA ILE A 282 -19.27 -9.90 -17.15
C ILE A 282 -17.89 -9.32 -16.87
N ARG A 283 -16.88 -10.20 -16.81
CA ARG A 283 -15.47 -9.81 -16.72
C ARG A 283 -14.95 -9.36 -18.08
N TYR A 284 -14.33 -8.19 -18.10
CA TYR A 284 -13.62 -7.63 -19.23
C TYR A 284 -12.16 -7.39 -18.87
N TRP A 285 -11.31 -7.26 -19.90
CA TRP A 285 -9.89 -7.02 -19.76
C TRP A 285 -9.45 -5.85 -20.63
N ASP A 286 -8.88 -4.83 -20.01
CA ASP A 286 -8.20 -3.76 -20.71
C ASP A 286 -6.74 -4.15 -20.94
N ALA A 287 -6.42 -4.59 -22.16
CA ALA A 287 -5.07 -5.00 -22.52
C ALA A 287 -4.05 -3.85 -22.52
N GLN A 288 -4.48 -2.61 -22.75
CA GLN A 288 -3.59 -1.44 -22.72
C GLN A 288 -3.21 -1.08 -21.29
N ALA A 289 -4.15 -1.19 -20.35
CA ALA A 289 -3.89 -0.93 -18.93
C ALA A 289 -3.34 -2.14 -18.16
N SER A 290 -3.47 -3.35 -18.73
CA SER A 290 -3.31 -4.62 -18.02
C SER A 290 -4.16 -4.67 -16.74
N ALA A 291 -5.46 -4.36 -16.89
CA ALA A 291 -6.39 -4.25 -15.77
C ALA A 291 -7.73 -4.96 -16.08
N PRO A 292 -8.28 -5.74 -15.11
CA PRO A 292 -9.59 -6.34 -15.23
C PRO A 292 -10.65 -5.36 -14.74
N TYR A 293 -11.87 -5.55 -15.24
CA TYR A 293 -13.04 -4.86 -14.71
C TYR A 293 -14.29 -5.72 -14.91
N LEU A 294 -15.30 -5.49 -14.09
CA LEU A 294 -16.61 -6.11 -14.24
C LEU A 294 -17.60 -5.05 -14.72
N TYR A 295 -18.52 -5.46 -15.58
CA TYR A 295 -19.67 -4.64 -15.94
C TYR A 295 -20.95 -5.48 -15.96
N ASN A 296 -22.00 -4.95 -15.33
CA ASN A 296 -23.34 -5.50 -15.37
C ASN A 296 -24.27 -4.51 -16.09
N ARG A 297 -24.83 -4.95 -17.21
CA ARG A 297 -25.69 -4.14 -18.08
C ARG A 297 -27.05 -3.82 -17.46
N ASP A 298 -27.61 -4.77 -16.72
CA ASP A 298 -28.96 -4.65 -16.14
C ASP A 298 -28.95 -3.67 -14.97
N THR A 299 -27.91 -3.73 -14.13
CA THR A 299 -27.73 -2.81 -13.01
C THR A 299 -26.94 -1.55 -13.38
N GLN A 300 -26.40 -1.48 -14.59
CA GLN A 300 -25.52 -0.38 -15.06
C GLN A 300 -24.37 -0.10 -14.09
N THR A 301 -23.73 -1.17 -13.60
CA THR A 301 -22.67 -1.09 -12.59
C THR A 301 -21.32 -1.48 -13.20
N PHE A 302 -20.34 -0.61 -13.03
CA PHE A 302 -18.94 -0.84 -13.39
C PHE A 302 -18.10 -1.04 -12.14
N ILE A 303 -17.21 -2.04 -12.14
CA ILE A 303 -16.29 -2.32 -11.03
C ILE A 303 -14.88 -2.46 -11.58
N SER A 304 -13.95 -1.64 -11.10
CA SER A 304 -12.51 -1.84 -11.32
C SER A 304 -11.89 -2.52 -10.11
N TYR A 305 -11.00 -3.49 -10.32
CA TYR A 305 -10.43 -4.34 -9.26
C TYR A 305 -9.11 -5.01 -9.71
N GLU A 306 -8.52 -5.84 -8.86
CA GLU A 306 -7.42 -6.76 -9.20
C GLU A 306 -7.88 -8.21 -9.29
N ASP A 307 -7.21 -9.01 -10.10
CA ASP A 307 -7.40 -10.46 -10.15
C ASP A 307 -6.07 -11.21 -10.36
N PRO A 308 -6.06 -12.56 -10.40
CA PRO A 308 -4.85 -13.34 -10.64
C PRO A 308 -4.10 -12.98 -11.93
N GLU A 309 -4.80 -12.56 -12.99
CA GLU A 309 -4.17 -12.20 -14.27
C GLU A 309 -3.41 -10.87 -14.15
N SER A 310 -4.03 -9.84 -13.55
CA SER A 310 -3.34 -8.56 -13.33
C SER A 310 -2.22 -8.67 -12.31
N LEU A 311 -2.38 -9.44 -11.23
CA LEU A 311 -1.31 -9.63 -10.25
C LEU A 311 -0.11 -10.39 -10.82
N LYS A 312 -0.35 -11.36 -11.71
CA LYS A 312 0.73 -12.01 -12.45
C LYS A 312 1.50 -10.97 -13.30
N LYS A 313 0.80 -10.11 -14.04
CA LYS A 313 1.41 -9.03 -14.85
C LYS A 313 2.21 -8.04 -13.99
N LYS A 314 1.68 -7.66 -12.83
CA LYS A 314 2.36 -6.79 -11.86
C LYS A 314 3.61 -7.44 -11.25
N CYS A 315 3.58 -8.74 -11.01
CA CYS A 315 4.77 -9.47 -10.55
C CYS A 315 5.86 -9.56 -11.63
N GLU A 316 5.48 -9.83 -12.88
CA GLU A 316 6.39 -9.76 -14.04
C GLU A 316 7.05 -8.37 -14.11
N TYR A 317 6.24 -7.31 -14.04
CA TYR A 317 6.72 -5.92 -14.02
C TYR A 317 7.72 -5.64 -12.88
N VAL A 318 7.43 -6.08 -11.65
CA VAL A 318 8.31 -5.93 -10.47
C VAL A 318 9.65 -6.63 -10.64
N ILE A 319 9.67 -7.77 -11.35
CA ILE A 319 10.91 -8.50 -11.66
C ILE A 319 11.70 -7.72 -12.71
N ASP A 320 11.08 -7.38 -13.82
CA ASP A 320 11.70 -6.75 -14.98
C ASP A 320 12.27 -5.36 -14.65
N HIS A 321 11.55 -4.56 -13.86
CA HIS A 321 11.97 -3.23 -13.42
C HIS A 321 12.81 -3.25 -12.14
N LYS A 322 13.20 -4.44 -11.65
CA LYS A 322 14.07 -4.62 -10.48
C LYS A 322 13.56 -3.90 -9.22
N LEU A 323 12.24 -3.81 -9.08
CA LEU A 323 11.59 -3.23 -7.91
C LEU A 323 11.84 -4.07 -6.65
N ALA A 324 11.64 -3.50 -5.46
CA ALA A 324 11.86 -4.19 -4.19
C ALA A 324 10.88 -5.35 -3.98
N GLY A 325 9.64 -5.24 -4.47
CA GLY A 325 8.61 -6.26 -4.30
C GLY A 325 7.19 -5.73 -4.52
N VAL A 326 6.22 -6.43 -3.93
CA VAL A 326 4.80 -6.06 -3.91
C VAL A 326 4.34 -5.85 -2.47
N MET A 327 3.47 -4.87 -2.28
CA MET A 327 2.69 -4.64 -1.07
C MET A 327 1.21 -4.72 -1.43
N PHE A 328 0.36 -5.18 -0.51
CA PHE A 328 -1.08 -5.15 -0.73
C PHE A 328 -1.88 -4.58 0.45
N TRP A 329 -2.97 -3.89 0.10
CA TRP A 329 -4.01 -3.40 1.01
C TRP A 329 -5.35 -4.08 0.71
N GLU A 330 -5.95 -4.84 1.61
CA GLU A 330 -5.35 -5.42 2.80
C GLU A 330 -5.75 -6.91 2.91
N TYR A 331 -5.09 -7.62 3.82
CA TYR A 331 -5.12 -9.09 3.89
C TYR A 331 -6.54 -9.68 3.98
N SER A 332 -7.44 -9.07 4.74
CA SER A 332 -8.81 -9.61 4.91
C SER A 332 -9.65 -9.53 3.63
N GLY A 333 -9.23 -8.74 2.65
CA GLY A 333 -9.84 -8.65 1.33
C GLY A 333 -9.81 -9.96 0.52
N ASP A 334 -8.91 -10.88 0.84
CA ASP A 334 -8.66 -12.14 0.11
C ASP A 334 -8.53 -13.33 1.08
N SER A 335 -9.64 -13.73 1.70
CA SER A 335 -9.67 -14.80 2.71
C SER A 335 -9.34 -16.18 2.14
N ALA A 336 -9.50 -16.36 0.83
CA ALA A 336 -9.11 -17.59 0.12
C ALA A 336 -7.64 -17.59 -0.33
N ASN A 337 -6.87 -16.52 -0.06
CA ASN A 337 -5.50 -16.32 -0.52
C ASN A 337 -5.31 -16.41 -2.05
N THR A 338 -6.35 -16.17 -2.85
CA THR A 338 -6.27 -16.31 -4.31
C THR A 338 -5.33 -15.27 -4.92
N LEU A 339 -5.41 -14.02 -4.44
CA LEU A 339 -4.54 -12.93 -4.84
C LEU A 339 -3.15 -13.08 -4.20
N LEU A 340 -3.07 -13.44 -2.92
CA LEU A 340 -1.79 -13.69 -2.25
C LEU A 340 -1.00 -14.81 -2.93
N ASP A 341 -1.65 -15.91 -3.31
CA ASP A 341 -1.00 -17.02 -4.02
C ASP A 341 -0.49 -16.59 -5.39
N SER A 342 -1.25 -15.76 -6.09
CA SER A 342 -0.84 -15.18 -7.37
C SER A 342 0.43 -14.35 -7.23
N ILE A 343 0.55 -13.53 -6.18
CA ILE A 343 1.75 -12.74 -5.88
C ILE A 343 2.93 -13.65 -5.51
N ASN A 344 2.70 -14.60 -4.60
CA ASN A 344 3.75 -15.49 -4.11
C ASN A 344 4.34 -16.34 -5.24
N ILE A 345 3.50 -16.93 -6.09
CA ILE A 345 3.93 -17.68 -7.28
C ILE A 345 4.60 -16.75 -8.28
N GLY A 346 4.04 -15.57 -8.53
CA GLY A 346 4.54 -14.60 -9.49
C GLY A 346 5.96 -14.13 -9.18
N LEU A 347 6.27 -13.83 -7.92
CA LEU A 347 7.58 -13.32 -7.49
C LEU A 347 8.63 -14.40 -7.25
N GLN A 348 8.24 -15.68 -7.17
CA GLN A 348 9.17 -16.81 -7.09
C GLN A 348 9.72 -17.24 -8.46
N ARG A 349 9.05 -16.87 -9.56
CA ARG A 349 9.49 -17.24 -10.91
C ARG A 349 10.77 -16.48 -11.26
N HIS A 350 11.86 -17.24 -11.48
CA HIS A 350 13.04 -16.70 -12.12
C HIS A 350 12.72 -16.35 -13.58
N PRO A 351 13.36 -15.31 -14.16
CA PRO A 351 13.19 -15.01 -15.57
C PRO A 351 13.50 -16.28 -16.37
N THR A 352 12.48 -16.82 -17.05
CA THR A 352 12.69 -17.83 -18.08
C THR A 352 13.65 -17.20 -19.08
N THR A 353 14.85 -17.77 -19.17
CA THR A 353 15.78 -17.50 -20.27
C THR A 353 14.98 -17.57 -21.56
N ALA A 354 14.82 -16.43 -22.24
CA ALA A 354 14.31 -16.40 -23.58
C ALA A 354 15.20 -17.34 -24.40
N THR A 355 14.65 -18.49 -24.79
CA THR A 355 15.25 -19.34 -25.80
C THR A 355 15.34 -18.51 -27.07
N GLU A 356 16.55 -18.05 -27.37
CA GLU A 356 16.92 -17.60 -28.71
C GLU A 356 16.62 -18.75 -29.68
N SER A 357 15.56 -18.59 -30.46
CA SER A 357 15.36 -19.39 -31.67
C SER A 357 16.40 -18.95 -32.69
N LYS A 358 17.28 -19.90 -33.05
CA LYS A 358 18.19 -19.82 -34.20
C LYS A 358 17.47 -19.58 -35.51
#